data_AF-A0A952L8E1-F1
#
_entry.id   AF-A0A952L8E1-F1
#
_cell.length_a   1.000
_cell.length_b   1.000
_cell.length_c   1.000
_cell.angle_alpha   90.00
_cell.angle_beta   90.00
_cell.angle_gamma   90.00
#
_symmetry.space_group_name_H-M   'P 1'
#
loop_
_entity.id
_entity.type
_entity.pdbx_description
1 polymer ?
#
loop_
_entity_poly.entity_id
_entity_poly.type
_entity_poly.pdbx_seq_one_letter_code
_entity_poly.pdbx_strand_id
1 'polypeptide(L)'
;MEVALPLWFEITSFVALLLILAFDLLIVFKRPHIPSPKESALWVSFYVALALIFALLMLLIGDAEHAGQFLAGWLTEYSLSIDNLFVFVIIMGRFAVPRKYQQEVLMVGIILALVFRGVFILLGAGLIASFSAIFYLFGAFLLWTAFNQAFGKHDDEGGEDTWFIRFARRHLKVSTQYEGNKLRTTVAGRRMFTPLI
;
A
#
# COMPACT_ATOMS: atom_id res chain seq x y z
N MET A 1 -37.38 1.06 -10.82
CA MET A 1 -36.21 1.36 -9.98
C MET A 1 -36.19 2.86 -9.81
N GLU A 2 -36.82 3.38 -8.75
CA GLU A 2 -36.63 4.78 -8.40
C GLU A 2 -35.18 4.92 -7.95
N VAL A 3 -34.42 5.75 -8.65
CA VAL A 3 -33.03 6.01 -8.29
C VAL A 3 -33.11 6.83 -6.99
N ALA A 4 -32.74 6.22 -5.86
CA ALA A 4 -32.81 6.85 -4.54
C ALA A 4 -31.91 8.11 -4.45
N LEU A 5 -30.92 8.21 -5.35
CA LEU A 5 -30.10 9.40 -5.57
C LEU A 5 -30.39 9.99 -6.95
N PRO A 6 -30.41 11.32 -7.09
CA PRO A 6 -30.55 11.93 -8.42
C PRO A 6 -29.40 11.50 -9.35
N LEU A 7 -29.71 11.10 -10.59
CA LEU A 7 -28.68 10.69 -11.58
C LEU A 7 -27.56 11.72 -11.78
N TRP A 8 -27.89 13.01 -11.71
CA TRP A 8 -26.89 14.07 -11.81
C TRP A 8 -25.91 14.04 -10.63
N PHE A 9 -26.38 13.70 -9.44
CA PHE A 9 -25.56 13.58 -8.23
C PHE A 9 -24.62 12.39 -8.34
N GLU A 10 -25.10 11.24 -8.82
CA GLU A 10 -24.27 10.05 -9.06
C GLU A 10 -23.16 10.33 -10.07
N ILE A 11 -23.51 10.86 -11.25
CA ILE A 11 -22.54 11.17 -12.31
C ILE A 11 -21.52 12.20 -11.83
N THR A 12 -21.98 13.27 -11.17
CA THR A 12 -21.09 14.32 -10.65
C THR A 12 -20.15 13.75 -9.59
N SER A 13 -20.64 12.88 -8.71
CA SER A 13 -19.84 12.24 -7.66
C SER A 13 -18.78 11.32 -8.25
N PHE A 14 -19.13 10.48 -9.22
CA PHE A 14 -18.17 9.63 -9.92
C PHE A 14 -17.08 10.44 -10.63
N VAL A 15 -17.46 11.49 -11.36
CA VAL A 15 -16.51 12.37 -12.04
C VAL A 15 -15.60 13.07 -11.01
N ALA A 16 -16.16 13.60 -9.92
CA ALA A 16 -15.39 14.25 -8.87
C ALA A 16 -14.38 13.29 -8.22
N LEU A 17 -14.79 12.06 -7.90
CA LEU A 17 -13.91 11.03 -7.32
C LEU A 17 -12.78 10.65 -8.29
N LEU A 18 -13.07 10.47 -9.58
CA LEU A 18 -12.06 10.17 -10.59
C LEU A 18 -11.07 11.34 -10.76
N LEU A 19 -11.54 12.58 -10.72
CA LEU A 19 -10.67 13.76 -10.78
C LEU A 19 -9.79 13.90 -9.55
N ILE A 20 -10.33 13.67 -8.35
CA ILE A 20 -9.56 13.67 -7.09
C ILE A 20 -8.48 12.60 -7.15
N LEU A 21 -8.82 11.37 -7.54
CA LEU A 21 -7.86 10.27 -7.67
C LEU A 21 -6.76 10.57 -8.70
N ALA A 22 -7.15 11.07 -9.88
CA ALA A 22 -6.18 11.44 -10.91
C ALA A 22 -5.25 12.57 -10.44
N PHE A 23 -5.80 13.58 -9.77
CA PHE A 23 -5.02 14.70 -9.23
C PHE A 23 -4.04 14.24 -8.15
N ASP A 24 -4.48 13.38 -7.23
CA ASP A 24 -3.63 12.80 -6.18
C ASP A 24 -2.46 12.03 -6.78
N LEU A 25 -2.72 11.11 -7.72
CA LEU A 25 -1.68 10.36 -8.42
C LEU A 25 -0.70 11.28 -9.18
N LEU A 26 -1.21 12.36 -9.80
CA LEU A 26 -0.38 13.34 -10.50
C LEU A 26 0.51 14.16 -9.54
N ILE A 27 0.00 14.55 -8.38
CA ILE A 27 0.80 15.26 -7.36
C ILE A 27 1.92 14.35 -6.87
N VAL A 28 1.57 13.12 -6.46
CA VAL A 28 2.52 12.15 -5.93
C VAL A 28 3.62 11.85 -6.95
N PHE A 29 3.25 11.70 -8.22
CA PHE A 29 4.20 11.46 -9.30
C PHE A 29 5.12 12.66 -9.59
N LYS A 30 4.59 13.89 -9.52
CA LYS A 30 5.37 15.11 -9.84
C LYS A 30 6.26 15.60 -8.70
N ARG A 31 5.92 15.29 -7.45
CA ARG A 31 6.68 15.75 -6.27
C ARG A 31 7.02 14.57 -5.36
N PRO A 32 7.92 13.67 -5.79
CA PRO A 32 8.43 12.62 -4.91
C PRO A 32 9.33 13.23 -3.84
N HIS A 33 8.75 13.56 -2.69
CA HIS A 33 9.47 13.82 -1.45
C HIS A 33 8.88 13.03 -0.29
N ILE A 34 9.73 12.75 0.70
CA ILE A 34 9.29 12.14 1.95
C ILE A 34 8.43 13.17 2.69
N PRO A 35 7.12 12.91 2.90
CA PRO A 35 6.27 13.86 3.60
C PRO A 35 6.66 13.95 5.07
N SER A 36 6.55 15.15 5.65
CA SER A 36 6.73 15.29 7.09
C SER A 36 5.50 14.72 7.85
N PRO A 37 5.63 14.27 9.11
CA PRO A 37 4.49 13.77 9.87
C PRO A 37 3.32 14.76 9.95
N LYS A 38 3.62 16.07 10.01
CA LYS A 38 2.61 17.13 10.03
C LYS A 38 1.87 17.24 8.70
N GLU A 39 2.59 17.13 7.61
CA GLU A 39 2.03 17.15 6.26
C GLU A 39 1.17 15.91 6.01
N SER A 40 1.64 14.72 6.39
CA SER A 40 0.86 13.48 6.29
C SER A 40 -0.44 13.56 7.10
N ALA A 41 -0.37 14.06 8.35
CA ALA A 41 -1.55 14.24 9.18
C ALA A 41 -2.55 15.21 8.55
N LEU A 42 -2.07 16.32 7.96
CA LEU A 42 -2.92 17.28 7.27
C LEU A 42 -3.64 16.65 6.07
N TRP A 43 -2.92 15.90 5.23
CA TRP A 43 -3.50 15.20 4.08
C TRP A 43 -4.53 14.16 4.51
N VAL A 44 -4.22 13.35 5.52
CA VAL A 44 -5.17 12.35 6.05
C VAL A 44 -6.42 13.04 6.60
N SER A 45 -6.27 14.08 7.42
CA SER A 45 -7.40 14.83 7.96
C SER A 45 -8.25 15.48 6.86
N PHE A 46 -7.62 16.02 5.81
CA PHE A 46 -8.30 16.60 4.66
C PHE A 46 -9.19 15.57 3.95
N TYR A 47 -8.64 14.40 3.61
CA TYR A 47 -9.40 13.36 2.90
C TYR A 47 -10.48 12.71 3.77
N VAL A 48 -10.22 12.53 5.07
CA VAL A 48 -11.26 12.07 6.03
C VAL A 48 -12.39 13.09 6.11
N ALA A 49 -12.09 14.39 6.23
CA ALA A 49 -13.11 15.43 6.25
C ALA A 49 -13.92 15.46 4.95
N LEU A 50 -13.26 15.29 3.80
CA LEU A 50 -13.93 15.23 2.50
C LEU A 50 -14.90 14.03 2.41
N ALA A 51 -14.50 12.87 2.90
CA ALA A 51 -15.38 11.68 2.96
C ALA A 51 -16.58 11.90 3.89
N LEU A 52 -16.38 12.52 5.05
CA LEU A 52 -17.47 12.83 5.98
C LEU A 52 -18.43 13.88 5.43
N ILE A 53 -17.92 14.91 4.75
CA ILE A 53 -18.74 15.90 4.04
C ILE A 53 -19.57 15.20 2.95
N PHE A 54 -18.95 14.31 2.18
CA PHE A 54 -19.66 13.55 1.17
C PHE A 54 -20.76 12.66 1.75
N ALA A 55 -20.50 11.96 2.86
CA ALA A 55 -21.50 11.19 3.58
C ALA A 55 -22.67 12.06 4.08
N LEU A 56 -22.37 13.26 4.58
CA LEU A 56 -23.39 14.23 4.99
C LEU A 56 -24.22 14.72 3.80
N LEU A 57 -23.58 15.01 2.66
CA LEU A 57 -24.29 15.37 1.43
C LEU A 57 -25.19 14.25 0.95
N MET A 58 -24.74 12.98 1.03
CA MET A 58 -25.57 11.82 0.72
C MET A 58 -26.79 11.73 1.65
N LEU A 59 -26.61 12.01 2.95
CA LEU A 59 -27.71 12.01 3.92
C LEU A 59 -28.73 13.12 3.65
N LEU A 60 -28.28 14.29 3.20
CA LEU A 60 -29.13 15.46 2.94
C LEU A 60 -29.86 15.38 1.58
N ILE A 61 -29.23 14.80 0.56
CA ILE A 61 -29.73 14.73 -0.82
C ILE A 61 -30.46 13.41 -1.10
N GLY A 62 -30.02 12.32 -0.48
CA GLY A 62 -30.61 10.99 -0.57
C GLY A 62 -31.26 10.58 0.75
N ASP A 63 -30.81 9.47 1.31
CA ASP A 63 -31.36 8.85 2.51
C ASP A 63 -30.27 8.35 3.47
N ALA A 64 -30.69 7.94 4.67
CA ALA A 64 -29.79 7.41 5.69
C ALA A 64 -29.21 6.04 5.32
N GLU A 65 -29.92 5.26 4.50
CA GLU A 65 -29.47 3.93 4.09
C GLU A 65 -28.24 4.02 3.19
N HIS A 66 -28.29 4.79 2.11
CA HIS A 66 -27.16 4.91 1.18
C HIS A 66 -25.98 5.66 1.80
N ALA A 67 -26.24 6.68 2.64
CA ALA A 67 -25.20 7.36 3.40
C ALA A 67 -24.49 6.39 4.38
N GLY A 68 -25.26 5.51 5.03
CA GLY A 68 -24.72 4.45 5.90
C GLY A 68 -23.90 3.41 5.13
N GLN A 69 -24.38 2.97 3.97
CA GLN A 69 -23.64 2.06 3.07
C GLN A 69 -22.33 2.69 2.59
N PHE A 70 -22.34 3.97 2.22
CA PHE A 70 -21.12 4.69 1.85
C PHE A 70 -20.12 4.75 3.01
N LEU A 71 -20.56 5.16 4.21
CA LEU A 71 -19.67 5.24 5.38
C LEU A 71 -19.11 3.87 5.76
N ALA A 72 -19.93 2.82 5.74
CA ALA A 72 -19.48 1.47 6.02
C ALA A 72 -18.44 1.01 4.99
N GLY A 73 -18.73 1.17 3.69
CA GLY A 73 -17.80 0.83 2.61
C GLY A 73 -16.50 1.63 2.69
N TRP A 74 -16.60 2.95 2.85
CA TRP A 74 -15.43 3.83 2.99
C TRP A 74 -14.56 3.44 4.19
N LEU A 75 -15.16 3.18 5.36
CA LEU A 75 -14.43 2.80 6.56
C LEU A 75 -13.76 1.43 6.41
N THR A 76 -14.47 0.45 5.83
CA THR A 76 -13.90 -0.86 5.52
C THR A 76 -12.71 -0.74 4.58
N GLU A 77 -12.85 0.03 3.49
CA GLU A 77 -11.77 0.21 2.51
C GLU A 77 -10.59 1.01 3.09
N TYR A 78 -10.86 2.00 3.95
CA TYR A 78 -9.86 2.75 4.69
C TYR A 78 -9.06 1.84 5.62
N SER A 79 -9.74 0.98 6.40
CA SER A 79 -9.08 -0.01 7.27
C SER A 79 -8.18 -0.97 6.48
N LEU A 80 -8.68 -1.50 5.36
CA LEU A 80 -7.91 -2.38 4.48
C LEU A 80 -6.68 -1.69 3.88
N SER A 81 -6.74 -0.38 3.65
CA SER A 81 -5.59 0.39 3.14
C SER A 81 -4.47 0.56 4.18
N ILE A 82 -4.82 0.67 5.47
CA ILE A 82 -3.85 0.78 6.57
C ILE A 82 -3.08 -0.54 6.72
N ASP A 83 -3.76 -1.68 6.62
CA ASP A 83 -3.14 -3.00 6.67
C ASP A 83 -2.10 -3.17 5.54
N ASN A 84 -2.44 -2.71 4.33
CA ASN A 84 -1.53 -2.74 3.19
C ASN A 84 -0.28 -1.88 3.40
N LEU A 85 -0.43 -0.68 3.98
CA LEU A 85 0.71 0.20 4.28
C LEU A 85 1.67 -0.44 5.28
N PHE A 86 1.15 -1.14 6.29
CA PHE A 86 1.95 -1.85 7.29
C PHE A 86 2.83 -2.93 6.66
N VAL A 87 2.27 -3.73 5.74
CA VAL A 87 3.01 -4.74 4.97
C VAL A 87 4.17 -4.11 4.20
N PHE A 88 3.91 -2.98 3.52
CA PHE A 88 4.96 -2.30 2.76
C PHE A 88 6.09 -1.79 3.66
N VAL A 89 5.77 -1.21 4.82
CA VAL A 89 6.77 -0.74 5.78
C VAL A 89 7.65 -1.89 6.30
N ILE A 90 7.04 -3.03 6.63
CA ILE A 90 7.78 -4.24 7.04
C ILE A 90 8.70 -4.71 5.92
N ILE A 91 8.18 -4.86 4.70
CA ILE A 91 8.95 -5.35 3.55
C ILE A 91 10.12 -4.42 3.27
N MET A 92 9.89 -3.11 3.22
CA MET A 92 10.94 -2.11 3.00
C MET A 92 11.99 -2.14 4.11
N GLY A 93 11.57 -2.30 5.36
CA GLY A 93 12.47 -2.46 6.50
C GLY A 93 13.36 -3.70 6.37
N ARG A 94 12.77 -4.85 5.99
CA ARG A 94 13.51 -6.11 5.80
C ARG A 94 14.50 -6.07 4.64
N PHE A 95 14.18 -5.34 3.57
CA PHE A 95 15.07 -5.16 2.43
C PHE A 95 16.03 -3.98 2.59
N ALA A 96 16.03 -3.31 3.75
CA ALA A 96 16.83 -2.12 4.03
C ALA A 96 16.73 -1.06 2.91
N VAL A 97 15.51 -0.86 2.37
CA VAL A 97 15.28 0.03 1.24
C VAL A 97 15.69 1.47 1.64
N PRO A 98 16.64 2.08 0.93
CA PRO A 98 17.08 3.45 1.21
C PRO A 98 15.90 4.42 1.22
N ARG A 99 15.88 5.36 2.16
CA ARG A 99 14.77 6.33 2.33
C ARG A 99 14.38 7.06 1.04
N LYS A 100 15.35 7.32 0.15
CA LYS A 100 15.13 7.93 -1.17
C LYS A 100 14.21 7.13 -2.10
N TYR A 101 14.16 5.81 -1.96
CA TYR A 101 13.37 4.91 -2.84
C TYR A 101 12.08 4.42 -2.17
N GLN A 102 11.87 4.67 -0.88
CA GLN A 102 10.69 4.18 -0.16
C GLN A 102 9.38 4.70 -0.77
N GLN A 103 9.35 5.96 -1.20
CA GLN A 103 8.17 6.54 -1.83
C GLN A 103 7.89 5.95 -3.22
N GLU A 104 8.93 5.64 -4.00
CA GLU A 104 8.77 5.01 -5.31
C GLU A 104 8.22 3.59 -5.19
N VAL A 105 8.77 2.81 -4.24
CA VAL A 105 8.26 1.48 -3.91
C VAL A 105 6.82 1.53 -3.40
N LEU A 106 6.51 2.48 -2.51
CA LEU A 106 5.16 2.68 -1.99
C LEU A 106 4.17 3.06 -3.10
N MET A 107 4.57 3.94 -4.02
CA MET A 107 3.74 4.36 -5.16
C MET A 107 3.41 3.17 -6.08
N VAL A 108 4.41 2.34 -6.42
CA VAL A 108 4.18 1.11 -7.19
C VAL A 108 3.22 0.19 -6.43
N GLY A 109 3.39 0.05 -5.12
CA GLY A 109 2.50 -0.71 -4.25
C GLY A 109 1.06 -0.21 -4.27
N ILE A 110 0.83 1.10 -4.17
CA ILE A 110 -0.48 1.73 -4.21
C ILE A 110 -1.15 1.52 -5.58
N ILE A 111 -0.42 1.74 -6.68
CA ILE A 111 -0.95 1.53 -8.04
C ILE A 111 -1.36 0.06 -8.22
N LEU A 112 -0.49 -0.87 -7.82
CA LEU A 112 -0.76 -2.29 -7.91
C LEU A 112 -1.97 -2.70 -7.06
N ALA A 113 -2.08 -2.17 -5.84
CA ALA A 113 -3.21 -2.40 -4.95
C ALA A 113 -4.53 -1.88 -5.55
N LEU A 114 -4.53 -0.68 -6.15
CA LEU A 114 -5.69 -0.12 -6.84
C LEU A 114 -6.11 -0.98 -8.04
N VAL A 115 -5.15 -1.46 -8.83
CA VAL A 115 -5.43 -2.36 -9.97
C VAL A 115 -6.03 -3.67 -9.49
N PHE A 116 -5.42 -4.34 -8.51
CA PHE A 116 -5.95 -5.59 -7.96
C PHE A 116 -7.33 -5.39 -7.33
N ARG A 117 -7.55 -4.27 -6.64
CA ARG A 117 -8.86 -3.92 -6.10
C ARG A 117 -9.90 -3.75 -7.22
N GLY A 118 -9.57 -3.04 -8.29
CA GLY A 118 -10.44 -2.91 -9.46
C GLY A 118 -10.78 -4.26 -10.10
N VAL A 119 -9.78 -5.14 -10.22
CA VAL A 119 -9.98 -6.51 -10.73
C VAL A 119 -10.91 -7.31 -9.81
N PHE A 120 -10.71 -7.27 -8.49
CA PHE A 120 -11.58 -7.98 -7.54
C PHE A 120 -13.02 -7.47 -7.54
N ILE A 121 -13.23 -6.16 -7.71
CA ILE A 121 -14.56 -5.57 -7.86
C ILE A 121 -15.24 -6.08 -9.13
N LEU A 122 -14.53 -6.11 -10.26
CA LEU A 122 -15.06 -6.59 -11.55
C LEU A 122 -15.34 -8.10 -11.55
N LEU A 123 -14.51 -8.90 -10.87
CA LEU A 123 -14.68 -10.35 -10.75
C LEU A 123 -15.80 -10.74 -9.77
N GLY A 124 -16.22 -9.83 -8.89
CA GLY A 124 -17.40 -9.97 -8.04
C GLY A 124 -17.21 -10.79 -6.75
N ALA A 125 -18.23 -10.70 -5.87
CA ALA A 125 -18.24 -11.30 -4.53
C ALA A 125 -18.08 -12.83 -4.49
N GLY A 126 -18.48 -13.53 -5.55
CA GLY A 126 -18.38 -15.00 -5.64
C GLY A 126 -16.92 -15.51 -5.65
N LEU A 127 -16.00 -14.73 -6.22
CA LEU A 127 -14.58 -15.08 -6.22
C LEU A 127 -13.94 -14.81 -4.85
N ILE A 128 -14.29 -13.69 -4.20
CA ILE A 128 -13.76 -13.27 -2.90
C ILE A 128 -14.11 -14.27 -1.80
N ALA A 129 -15.35 -14.77 -1.77
CA ALA A 129 -15.80 -15.74 -0.76
C ALA A 129 -14.92 -17.02 -0.75
N SER A 130 -14.46 -17.44 -1.93
CA SER A 130 -13.61 -18.62 -2.12
C SER A 130 -12.16 -18.40 -1.64
N PHE A 131 -11.71 -17.14 -1.56
CA PHE A 131 -10.36 -16.77 -1.11
C PHE A 131 -10.29 -16.28 0.34
N SER A 132 -11.41 -16.28 1.08
CA SER A 132 -11.49 -15.85 2.48
C SER A 132 -10.46 -16.54 3.40
N ALA A 133 -10.14 -17.82 3.14
CA ALA A 133 -9.11 -18.56 3.86
C ALA A 133 -7.70 -17.92 3.75
N ILE A 134 -7.38 -17.31 2.60
CA ILE A 134 -6.10 -16.61 2.40
C ILE A 134 -6.04 -15.34 3.26
N PHE A 135 -7.14 -14.62 3.41
CA PHE A 135 -7.19 -13.44 4.28
C PHE A 135 -6.92 -13.78 5.74
N TYR A 136 -7.46 -14.89 6.25
CA TYR A 136 -7.17 -15.35 7.62
C TYR A 136 -5.69 -15.74 7.81
N LEU A 137 -5.11 -16.44 6.83
CA LEU A 137 -3.68 -16.79 6.85
C LEU A 137 -2.80 -15.53 6.84
N PHE A 138 -3.14 -14.56 5.99
CA PHE A 138 -2.42 -13.31 5.86
C PHE A 138 -2.55 -12.48 7.14
N GLY A 139 -3.77 -12.34 7.69
CA GLY A 139 -4.02 -11.66 8.95
C GLY A 139 -3.23 -12.27 10.12
N ALA A 140 -3.20 -13.60 10.24
CA ALA A 140 -2.38 -14.28 11.25
C ALA A 140 -0.88 -14.00 11.06
N PHE A 141 -0.39 -13.99 9.82
CA PHE A 141 0.99 -13.64 9.50
C PHE A 141 1.33 -12.18 9.86
N LEU A 142 0.41 -11.23 9.62
CA LEU A 142 0.58 -9.83 9.99
C LEU A 142 0.62 -9.65 11.51
N LEU A 143 -0.28 -10.29 12.24
CA LEU A 143 -0.27 -10.27 13.70
C LEU A 143 1.04 -10.83 14.27
N TRP A 144 1.51 -11.95 13.73
CA TRP A 144 2.80 -12.52 14.12
C TRP A 144 3.97 -11.56 13.83
N THR A 145 3.96 -10.92 12.67
CA THR A 145 5.03 -9.99 12.27
C THR A 145 5.00 -8.71 13.10
N ALA A 146 3.82 -8.15 13.36
CA ALA A 146 3.62 -6.99 14.21
C ALA A 146 4.07 -7.27 15.65
N PHE A 147 3.71 -8.43 16.20
CA PHE A 147 4.18 -8.86 17.52
C PHE A 147 5.70 -8.97 17.56
N ASN A 148 6.31 -9.64 16.58
CA ASN A 148 7.76 -9.78 16.52
C ASN A 148 8.49 -8.45 16.33
N GLN A 149 7.84 -7.43 15.77
CA GLN A 149 8.42 -6.10 15.60
C GLN A 149 8.23 -5.20 16.82
N ALA A 150 7.08 -5.29 17.51
CA ALA A 150 6.80 -4.53 18.71
C ALA A 150 7.59 -5.04 19.93
N PHE A 151 7.88 -6.34 19.96
CA PHE A 151 8.54 -7.00 21.09
C PHE A 151 9.89 -7.63 20.73
N GLY A 152 10.29 -7.59 19.47
CA GLY A 152 11.64 -7.99 19.05
C GLY A 152 12.66 -6.98 19.54
N LYS A 153 13.73 -7.46 20.17
CA LYS A 153 14.84 -6.61 20.57
C LYS A 153 15.43 -5.93 19.34
N HIS A 154 15.59 -4.61 19.41
CA HIS A 154 16.51 -3.87 18.55
C HIS A 154 17.94 -4.29 18.93
N ASP A 155 18.35 -5.49 18.54
CA ASP A 155 19.77 -5.82 18.55
C ASP A 155 20.35 -5.15 17.29
N ASP A 156 20.90 -3.96 17.50
CA ASP A 156 22.01 -3.44 16.72
C ASP A 156 23.07 -4.54 16.70
N GLU A 157 23.15 -5.31 15.62
CA GLU A 157 24.35 -5.94 15.06
C GLU A 157 23.99 -7.04 14.04
N GLY A 158 24.57 -6.96 12.84
CA GLY A 158 24.85 -8.13 12.02
C GLY A 158 23.65 -8.92 11.48
N GLY A 159 23.19 -8.55 10.28
CA GLY A 159 22.19 -9.25 9.46
C GLY A 159 22.05 -10.76 9.68
N GLU A 160 20.93 -11.16 10.29
CA GLU A 160 20.53 -12.56 10.37
C GLU A 160 19.72 -12.97 9.13
N ASP A 161 20.30 -13.91 8.38
CA ASP A 161 19.74 -14.55 7.18
C ASP A 161 18.37 -15.21 7.45
N THR A 162 17.30 -14.44 7.25
CA THR A 162 15.93 -14.97 7.23
C THR A 162 15.76 -15.96 6.06
N TRP A 163 15.04 -17.07 6.27
CA TRP A 163 14.75 -18.11 5.26
C TRP A 163 14.29 -17.55 3.89
N PHE A 164 13.58 -16.41 3.91
CA PHE A 164 13.12 -15.71 2.72
C PHE A 164 14.26 -15.05 1.91
N ILE A 165 15.28 -14.50 2.57
CA ILE A 165 16.49 -13.96 1.94
C ILE A 165 17.27 -15.10 1.28
N ARG A 166 17.35 -16.26 1.94
CA ARG A 166 17.96 -17.47 1.35
C ARG A 166 17.19 -17.97 0.13
N PHE A 167 15.86 -17.91 0.14
CA PHE A 167 15.01 -18.29 -1.00
C PHE A 167 15.19 -17.33 -2.19
N ALA A 168 15.18 -16.02 -1.93
CA ALA A 168 15.42 -14.99 -2.95
C ALA A 168 16.84 -15.06 -3.52
N ARG A 169 17.87 -15.27 -2.69
CA ARG A 169 19.28 -15.43 -3.11
C ARG A 169 19.53 -16.72 -3.92
N ARG A 170 18.66 -17.73 -3.77
CA ARG A 170 18.71 -18.98 -4.56
C ARG A 170 18.14 -18.82 -5.97
N HIS A 171 17.13 -17.98 -6.13
CA HIS A 171 16.51 -17.69 -7.43
C HIS A 171 17.13 -16.49 -8.15
N LEU A 172 17.70 -15.54 -7.40
CA LEU A 172 18.39 -14.36 -7.93
C LEU A 172 19.85 -14.43 -7.49
N LYS A 173 20.76 -14.67 -8.44
CA LYS A 173 22.21 -14.74 -8.19
C LYS A 173 22.74 -13.38 -7.72
N VAL A 174 22.74 -13.14 -6.41
CA VAL A 174 23.30 -11.93 -5.79
C VAL A 174 24.49 -12.32 -4.92
N SER A 175 25.64 -11.72 -5.20
CA SER A 175 26.95 -11.95 -4.58
C SER A 175 27.07 -11.32 -3.19
N THR A 176 27.80 -11.99 -2.28
CA THR A 176 27.89 -11.72 -0.83
C THR A 176 29.16 -11.02 -0.36
N GLN A 177 29.99 -10.45 -1.25
CA GLN A 177 31.20 -9.73 -0.83
C GLN A 177 31.17 -8.26 -1.25
N TYR A 178 31.27 -7.40 -0.24
CA TYR A 178 31.26 -5.95 -0.34
C TYR A 178 32.71 -5.46 -0.26
N GLU A 179 33.30 -5.09 -1.39
CA GLU A 179 34.53 -4.30 -1.43
C GLU A 179 34.29 -3.05 -2.28
N GLY A 180 34.31 -1.90 -1.61
CA GLY A 180 34.57 -0.57 -2.15
C GLY A 180 34.08 -0.22 -3.56
N ASN A 181 33.02 0.58 -3.62
CA ASN A 181 32.66 1.59 -4.64
C ASN A 181 33.09 1.38 -6.12
N LYS A 182 33.10 0.15 -6.64
CA LYS A 182 33.34 -0.15 -8.05
C LYS A 182 32.22 -1.06 -8.59
N LEU A 183 31.52 -0.55 -9.59
CA LEU A 183 30.41 -1.17 -10.34
C LEU A 183 30.74 -2.50 -11.05
N ARG A 184 32.02 -2.90 -11.10
CA ARG A 184 32.46 -4.16 -11.68
C ARG A 184 33.71 -4.63 -10.96
N THR A 185 33.65 -5.83 -10.38
CA THR A 185 34.84 -6.54 -9.92
C THR A 185 34.88 -7.95 -10.51
N THR A 186 36.09 -8.47 -10.68
CA THR A 186 36.35 -9.82 -11.18
C THR A 186 36.96 -10.60 -10.03
N VAL A 187 36.23 -11.54 -9.46
CA VAL A 187 36.75 -12.43 -8.41
C VAL A 187 36.85 -13.84 -9.01
N ALA A 188 38.05 -14.43 -8.92
CA ALA A 188 38.37 -15.77 -9.44
C ALA A 188 38.08 -15.99 -10.96
N GLY A 189 38.41 -15.01 -11.81
CA GLY A 189 38.38 -15.17 -13.28
C GLY A 189 37.00 -15.12 -13.93
N ARG A 190 35.91 -14.88 -13.20
CA ARG A 190 34.57 -14.63 -13.76
C ARG A 190 34.08 -13.23 -13.44
N ARG A 191 33.49 -12.57 -14.45
CA ARG A 191 32.95 -11.22 -14.34
C ARG A 191 31.67 -11.25 -13.51
N MET A 192 31.62 -10.49 -12.43
CA MET A 192 30.46 -10.36 -11.56
C MET A 192 30.05 -8.88 -11.48
N PHE A 193 28.75 -8.62 -11.50
CA PHE A 193 28.20 -7.29 -11.24
C PHE A 193 27.97 -7.14 -9.74
N THR A 194 28.58 -6.12 -9.16
CA THR A 194 28.38 -5.74 -7.76
C THR A 194 26.96 -5.22 -7.61
N PRO A 195 26.16 -5.67 -6.62
CA PRO A 195 24.87 -5.05 -6.34
C PRO A 195 25.14 -3.65 -5.77
N LEU A 196 24.91 -2.61 -6.58
CA LEU A 196 24.77 -1.27 -6.04
C LEU A 196 23.39 -1.18 -5.41
N ILE A 197 23.39 -0.77 -4.15
CA ILE A 197 22.24 -0.25 -3.44
C ILE A 197 21.62 0.92 -4.21
#